data_AF-A0A0G9H376-F1
#
_entry.id   AF-A0A0G9H376-F1
#
_cell.length_a   1.000
_cell.length_b   1.000
_cell.length_c   1.000
_cell.angle_alpha   90.00
_cell.angle_beta   90.00
_cell.angle_gamma   90.00
#
_symmetry.space_group_name_H-M   'P 1'
#
loop_
_entity.id
_entity.type
_entity.pdbx_description
1 polymer ?
#
loop_
_entity_poly.entity_id
_entity_poly.type
_entity_poly.pdbx_seq_one_letter_code
_entity_poly.pdbx_strand_id
1 'polypeptide(L)'
;MARPKHTARARGNAATSHPGKPVNPLSRRYWIFDEFPEPTQRLAATSATLAEGIHAVSCVLANSEAYRVIQEASSGYPPANLPLSPALTEGLFAALYMLNERAAEIAWEMLEPEEGSPARR
;
A
#
# COMPACT_ATOMS: atom_id res chain seq x y z
N MET A 1 6.15 17.51 35.90
CA MET A 1 6.49 16.52 34.84
C MET A 1 5.24 16.24 34.02
N ALA A 2 5.19 16.68 32.76
CA ALA A 2 4.07 16.41 31.86
C ALA A 2 4.50 15.39 30.80
N ARG A 3 3.79 14.27 30.68
CA ARG A 3 4.01 13.28 29.63
C ARG A 3 3.40 13.78 28.32
N PRO A 4 4.07 13.67 27.16
CA PRO A 4 3.46 14.01 25.88
C PRO A 4 2.46 12.91 25.50
N LYS A 5 1.17 13.26 25.44
CA LYS A 5 0.12 12.39 24.89
C LYS A 5 0.15 12.46 23.37
N HIS A 6 1.10 11.76 22.75
CA HIS A 6 1.12 11.55 21.30
C HIS A 6 0.29 10.31 20.94
N THR A 7 -1.04 10.41 21.05
CA THR A 7 -1.96 9.45 20.45
C THR A 7 -3.09 10.25 19.79
N ALA A 8 -2.80 10.83 18.64
CA ALA A 8 -3.84 11.37 17.78
C ALA A 8 -4.75 10.22 17.36
N ARG A 9 -5.96 10.19 17.92
CA ARG A 9 -6.98 9.20 17.60
C ARG A 9 -7.35 9.37 16.13
N ALA A 10 -7.02 8.38 15.30
CA ALA A 10 -7.41 8.35 13.89
C ALA A 10 -8.93 8.51 13.80
N ARG A 11 -9.41 9.68 13.33
CA ARG A 11 -10.82 9.93 13.12
C ARG A 11 -11.29 9.00 12.00
N GLY A 12 -12.08 7.99 12.35
CA GLY A 12 -12.75 7.14 11.37
C GLY A 12 -13.65 7.99 10.47
N ASN A 13 -13.46 7.88 9.15
CA ASN A 13 -14.30 8.57 8.18
C ASN A 13 -15.68 7.90 8.13
N ALA A 14 -16.72 8.65 8.50
CA ALA A 14 -18.12 8.23 8.47
C ALA A 14 -18.67 7.95 7.06
N ALA A 15 -17.90 8.24 6.01
CA ALA A 15 -18.25 8.02 4.60
C ALA A 15 -17.91 6.62 4.07
N THR A 16 -17.40 5.71 4.92
CA THR A 16 -17.09 4.35 4.51
C THR A 16 -18.16 3.38 4.98
N SER A 17 -18.45 2.34 4.18
CA SER A 17 -19.47 1.30 4.45
C SER A 17 -19.33 0.54 5.78
N HIS A 18 -18.27 0.81 6.56
CA HIS A 18 -18.02 0.23 7.88
C HIS A 18 -17.51 1.34 8.83
N PRO A 19 -18.42 2.10 9.46
CA PRO A 19 -18.05 3.20 10.36
C PRO A 19 -17.27 2.65 11.57
N GLY A 20 -16.08 3.21 11.81
CA GLY A 20 -15.26 2.91 12.99
C GLY A 20 -13.96 2.15 12.75
N LYS A 21 -13.72 1.62 11.55
CA LYS A 21 -12.42 1.02 11.21
C LYS A 21 -11.38 2.12 10.92
N PRO A 22 -10.15 2.02 11.45
CA PRO A 22 -9.13 3.00 11.17
C PRO A 22 -8.80 2.97 9.66
N VAL A 23 -8.60 4.16 9.09
CA VAL A 23 -8.16 4.33 7.71
C VAL A 23 -6.78 4.97 7.70
N ASN A 24 -5.93 4.56 6.77
CA ASN A 24 -4.62 5.16 6.56
C ASN A 24 -4.79 6.58 5.94
N PRO A 25 -3.70 7.38 5.86
CA PRO A 25 -3.75 8.73 5.28
C PRO A 25 -4.24 8.80 3.83
N LEU A 26 -4.25 7.67 3.11
CA LEU A 26 -4.82 7.53 1.76
C LEU A 26 -6.31 7.15 1.80
N SER A 27 -6.97 7.28 2.95
CA SER A 27 -8.37 6.90 3.19
C SER A 27 -8.67 5.42 2.92
N ARG A 28 -7.66 4.55 2.92
CA ARG A 28 -7.83 3.09 2.77
C ARG A 28 -7.88 2.41 4.13
N ARG A 29 -8.59 1.30 4.25
CA ARG A 29 -8.70 0.57 5.52
C ARG A 29 -7.35 -0.03 5.90
N TYR A 30 -7.00 0.03 7.19
CA TYR A 30 -5.89 -0.80 7.68
C TYR A 30 -6.26 -2.26 7.55
N TRP A 31 -5.33 -3.05 7.02
CA TRP A 31 -5.45 -4.49 7.00
C TRP A 31 -5.30 -5.03 8.43
N ILE A 32 -6.36 -5.68 8.93
CA ILE A 32 -6.37 -6.34 10.23
C ILE A 32 -6.51 -7.83 9.94
N PHE A 33 -5.44 -8.59 10.19
CA PHE A 33 -5.34 -10.03 9.88
C PHE A 33 -6.48 -10.85 10.49
N ASP A 34 -7.00 -10.43 11.65
CA ASP A 34 -8.06 -11.14 12.38
C ASP A 34 -9.45 -11.04 11.72
N GLU A 35 -9.61 -10.24 10.67
CA GLU A 35 -10.91 -10.08 9.98
C GLU A 35 -11.25 -11.22 9.01
N PHE A 36 -10.29 -12.08 8.66
CA PHE A 36 -10.46 -13.14 7.66
C PHE A 36 -10.12 -14.52 8.26
N PRO A 37 -11.12 -15.29 8.72
CA PRO A 37 -10.89 -16.57 9.38
C PRO A 37 -10.48 -17.68 8.40
N GLU A 38 -10.86 -17.58 7.13
CA GLU A 38 -10.52 -18.57 6.10
C GLU A 38 -9.15 -18.29 5.46
N PRO A 39 -8.28 -19.31 5.25
CA PRO A 39 -6.98 -19.14 4.60
C PRO A 39 -7.06 -18.48 3.22
N THR A 40 -8.02 -18.90 2.40
CA THR A 40 -8.24 -18.35 1.05
C THR A 40 -8.65 -16.88 1.07
N GLN A 41 -9.45 -16.46 2.06
CA GLN A 41 -9.82 -15.06 2.26
C GLN A 41 -8.62 -14.23 2.71
N ARG A 42 -7.75 -14.79 3.57
CA ARG A 42 -6.49 -14.14 3.96
C ARG A 42 -5.55 -13.95 2.77
N LEU A 43 -5.39 -14.96 1.92
CA LEU A 43 -4.56 -14.87 0.71
C LEU A 43 -5.10 -13.81 -0.25
N ALA A 44 -6.41 -13.82 -0.53
CA ALA A 44 -7.04 -12.81 -1.38
C ALA A 44 -6.89 -11.39 -0.81
N ALA A 45 -7.09 -11.22 0.50
CA ALA A 45 -6.91 -9.92 1.17
C ALA A 45 -5.44 -9.46 1.16
N THR A 46 -4.50 -10.39 1.34
CA THR A 46 -3.05 -10.13 1.25
C THR A 46 -2.68 -9.66 -0.16
N SER A 47 -3.14 -10.38 -1.18
CA SER A 47 -2.93 -10.05 -2.60
C SER A 47 -3.47 -8.65 -2.95
N ALA A 48 -4.72 -8.36 -2.54
CA ALA A 48 -5.31 -7.03 -2.73
C ALA A 48 -4.48 -5.94 -2.05
N THR A 49 -4.01 -6.16 -0.82
CA THR A 49 -3.19 -5.19 -0.07
C THR A 49 -1.83 -4.96 -0.74
N LEU A 50 -1.19 -6.01 -1.25
CA LEU A 50 0.05 -5.89 -2.01
C LEU A 50 -0.15 -5.07 -3.30
N ALA A 51 -1.23 -5.33 -4.04
CA ALA A 51 -1.57 -4.56 -5.23
C ALA A 51 -1.79 -3.07 -4.92
N GLU A 52 -2.45 -2.75 -3.79
CA GLU A 52 -2.60 -1.37 -3.33
C GLU A 52 -1.26 -0.71 -2.98
N GLY A 53 -0.38 -1.43 -2.29
CA GLY A 53 0.97 -0.96 -1.95
C GLY A 53 1.80 -0.66 -3.20
N ILE A 54 1.82 -1.59 -4.15
CA ILE A 54 2.49 -1.45 -5.46
C ILE A 54 1.97 -0.21 -6.18
N HIS A 55 0.66 -0.04 -6.26
CA HIS A 55 0.04 1.11 -6.91
C HIS A 55 0.42 2.44 -6.22
N ALA A 56 0.35 2.50 -4.89
CA ALA A 56 0.69 3.69 -4.13
C ALA A 56 2.15 4.12 -4.34
N VAL A 57 3.10 3.18 -4.25
CA VAL A 57 4.52 3.44 -4.48
C VAL A 57 4.76 3.90 -5.92
N SER A 58 4.12 3.26 -6.89
CA SER A 58 4.22 3.62 -8.31
C SER A 58 3.73 5.05 -8.57
N CYS A 59 2.60 5.45 -7.97
CA CYS A 59 2.09 6.82 -8.08
C CYS A 59 3.06 7.85 -7.47
N VAL A 60 3.68 7.53 -6.32
CA VAL A 60 4.66 8.42 -5.68
C VAL A 60 5.89 8.61 -6.58
N LEU A 61 6.42 7.53 -7.15
CA LEU A 61 7.55 7.59 -8.07
C LEU A 61 7.21 8.37 -9.35
N ALA A 62 6.06 8.09 -9.97
CA ALA A 62 5.61 8.77 -11.19
C ALA A 62 5.40 10.28 -10.96
N ASN A 63 4.81 10.66 -9.83
CA ASN A 63 4.63 12.07 -9.47
C ASN A 63 5.98 12.75 -9.26
N SER A 64 6.92 12.09 -8.57
CA SER A 64 8.26 12.64 -8.37
C SER A 64 8.99 12.89 -9.69
N GLU A 65 8.84 12.00 -10.67
CA GLU A 65 9.46 12.16 -11.99
C GLU A 65 8.79 13.27 -12.80
N ALA A 66 7.44 13.33 -12.80
CA ALA A 66 6.70 14.42 -13.43
C ALA A 66 7.12 15.78 -12.86
N TYR A 67 7.41 15.88 -11.56
CA TYR A 67 7.93 17.11 -10.95
C TYR A 67 9.33 17.49 -11.43
N ARG A 68 10.22 16.52 -11.68
CA ARG A 68 11.56 16.82 -12.26
C ARG A 68 11.41 17.41 -13.66
N VAL A 69 10.59 16.80 -14.51
CA VAL A 69 10.31 17.29 -15.86
C VAL A 69 9.73 18.70 -15.86
N ILE A 70 8.78 18.99 -14.95
CA ILE A 70 8.18 20.33 -14.82
C ILE A 70 9.22 21.37 -14.35
N GLN A 71 10.12 21.01 -13.44
CA GLN A 71 11.20 21.90 -13.00
C GLN A 71 12.20 22.19 -14.11
N GLU A 72 12.59 21.19 -14.89
CA GLU A 72 13.47 21.38 -16.06
C GLU A 72 12.84 22.32 -17.10
N ALA A 73 11.51 22.26 -17.24
CA ALA A 73 10.76 23.12 -18.15
C ALA A 73 10.43 24.52 -17.58
N SER A 74 10.43 24.70 -16.25
CA SER A 74 10.00 25.95 -15.59
C SER A 74 11.18 26.72 -15.01
N SER A 75 11.68 27.70 -15.74
CA SER A 75 12.67 28.65 -15.22
C SER A 75 12.04 29.69 -14.29
N GLY A 76 11.84 29.36 -13.00
CA GLY A 76 11.75 30.42 -11.98
C GLY A 76 10.69 30.31 -10.88
N TYR A 77 9.95 29.21 -10.75
CA TYR A 77 9.12 28.97 -9.56
C TYR A 77 9.62 27.74 -8.79
N PRO A 78 10.01 27.87 -7.50
CA PRO A 78 10.26 26.69 -6.70
C PRO A 78 8.92 25.98 -6.47
N PRO A 79 8.78 24.70 -6.86
CA PRO A 79 7.55 23.97 -6.61
C PRO A 79 7.34 23.81 -5.08
N ALA A 80 6.08 23.82 -4.66
CA ALA A 80 5.70 23.65 -3.25
C ALA A 80 6.18 22.32 -2.64
N ASN A 81 6.48 21.31 -3.49
CA ASN A 81 7.05 20.04 -3.11
C ASN A 81 8.29 19.76 -3.98
N LEU A 82 9.43 19.49 -3.34
CA LEU A 82 10.64 19.08 -4.04
C LEU A 82 10.49 17.65 -4.58
N PRO A 83 11.11 17.32 -5.72
CA PRO A 83 11.22 15.93 -6.16
C PRO A 83 11.89 15.10 -5.07
N LEU A 84 11.61 13.81 -5.02
CA LEU A 84 12.22 12.92 -4.06
C LEU A 84 13.75 12.93 -4.21
N SER A 85 14.42 12.86 -3.06
CA SER A 85 15.88 12.71 -3.04
C SER A 85 16.28 11.38 -3.66
N PRO A 86 17.48 11.26 -4.27
CA PRO A 86 17.94 10.02 -4.87
C PRO A 86 17.83 8.80 -3.94
N ALA A 87 18.26 8.95 -2.68
CA ALA A 87 18.18 7.88 -1.69
C ALA A 87 16.74 7.43 -1.39
N LEU A 88 15.77 8.36 -1.37
CA LEU A 88 14.35 8.02 -1.20
C LEU A 88 13.80 7.32 -2.45
N THR A 89 14.16 7.80 -3.64
CA THR A 89 13.78 7.17 -4.91
C THR A 89 14.30 5.74 -4.98
N GLU A 90 15.57 5.51 -4.67
CA GLU A 90 16.18 4.16 -4.62
C GLU A 90 15.48 3.26 -3.61
N GLY A 91 15.21 3.76 -2.40
CA GLY A 91 14.48 3.00 -1.38
C GLY A 91 13.07 2.62 -1.82
N LEU A 92 12.36 3.50 -2.53
CA LEU A 92 11.04 3.21 -3.08
C LEU A 92 11.08 2.20 -4.22
N PHE A 93 12.11 2.22 -5.08
CA PHE A 93 12.31 1.17 -6.09
C PHE A 93 12.61 -0.19 -5.46
N ALA A 94 13.43 -0.22 -4.41
CA ALA A 94 13.70 -1.45 -3.65
C ALA A 94 12.42 -1.99 -2.98
N ALA A 95 11.62 -1.10 -2.37
CA ALA A 95 10.32 -1.47 -1.81
C ALA A 95 9.35 -2.00 -2.87
N LEU A 96 9.29 -1.35 -4.04
CA LEU A 96 8.47 -1.80 -5.16
C LEU A 96 8.89 -3.19 -5.65
N TYR A 97 10.19 -3.44 -5.75
CA TYR A 97 10.75 -4.75 -6.09
C TYR A 97 10.30 -5.82 -5.08
N MET A 98 10.51 -5.58 -3.78
CA MET A 98 10.11 -6.52 -2.72
C MET A 98 8.60 -6.79 -2.69
N LEU A 99 7.78 -5.76 -2.91
CA LEU A 99 6.33 -5.91 -2.98
C LEU A 99 5.90 -6.77 -4.17
N ASN A 100 6.55 -6.60 -5.33
CA ASN A 100 6.28 -7.41 -6.52
C ASN A 100 6.70 -8.88 -6.33
N GLU A 101 7.88 -9.13 -5.77
CA GLU A 101 8.32 -10.50 -5.43
C GLU A 101 7.31 -11.17 -4.49
N ARG A 102 6.90 -10.48 -3.43
CA ARG A 102 5.90 -11.02 -2.50
C ARG A 102 4.54 -11.24 -3.15
N ALA A 103 4.12 -10.35 -4.06
CA ALA A 103 2.88 -10.51 -4.81
C ALA A 103 2.94 -11.75 -5.73
N ALA A 104 4.09 -12.02 -6.35
CA ALA A 104 4.31 -13.21 -7.16
C ALA A 104 4.24 -14.49 -6.32
N GLU A 105 4.88 -14.53 -5.14
CA GLU A 105 4.80 -15.66 -4.21
C GLU A 105 3.35 -15.97 -3.82
N ILE A 106 2.58 -14.95 -3.43
CA ILE A 106 1.16 -15.10 -3.07
C ILE A 106 0.35 -15.57 -4.28
N ALA A 107 0.64 -15.07 -5.48
CA ALA A 107 -0.06 -15.51 -6.68
C ALA A 107 0.19 -17.00 -6.98
N TRP A 108 1.40 -17.50 -6.74
CA TRP A 108 1.71 -18.93 -6.84
C TRP A 108 0.96 -19.75 -5.79
N GLU A 109 0.96 -19.30 -4.53
CA GLU A 109 0.25 -19.97 -3.43
C GLU A 109 -1.26 -20.05 -3.68
N MET A 110 -1.86 -19.04 -4.34
CA MET A 110 -3.27 -19.05 -4.73
C MET A 110 -3.59 -20.01 -5.90
N LEU A 111 -2.59 -20.41 -6.69
CA LEU A 111 -2.74 -21.33 -7.82
C LEU A 111 -2.50 -22.78 -7.44
N GLU A 112 -1.84 -23.05 -6.30
CA GLU A 112 -1.63 -24.41 -5.82
C GLU A 112 -2.99 -25.03 -5.45
N PRO A 113 -3.37 -26.16 -6.06
CA PRO A 113 -4.60 -26.84 -5.70
C PRO A 113 -4.47 -27.33 -4.26
N GLU A 114 -5.49 -27.08 -3.43
CA GLU A 114 -5.54 -27.72 -2.12
C GLU A 114 -5.50 -29.24 -2.31
N GLU A 115 -4.38 -29.86 -1.92
CA GLU A 115 -4.24 -31.31 -1.83
C GLU A 115 -5.29 -31.84 -0.83
N GLY A 116 -6.50 -32.13 -1.33
CA GLY A 116 -7.58 -32.60 -0.47
C GLY A 116 -9.00 -32.56 -1.01
N SER A 117 -9.27 -31.99 -2.19
CA SER A 117 -10.64 -32.03 -2.73
C SER A 117 -10.91 -33.42 -3.37
N PRO A 118 -11.76 -34.29 -2.77
CA PRO A 118 -12.04 -35.57 -3.37
C PRO A 118 -12.80 -35.33 -4.68
N ALA A 119 -12.25 -35.90 -5.76
CA ALA A 119 -12.87 -35.91 -7.07
C ALA A 119 -14.36 -36.26 -6.94
N ARG A 120 -15.23 -35.31 -7.33
CA ARG A 120 -16.66 -35.59 -7.53
C ARG A 120 -16.76 -36.64 -8.64
N ARG A 121 -17.15 -37.85 -8.25
CA ARG A 121 -17.67 -38.88 -9.14
C ARG A 121 -19.04 -38.48 -9.66
#